data_AF-A0A137QIY3-F1
#
_entry.id   AF-A0A137QIY3-F1
#
_cell.length_a   1.000
_cell.length_b   1.000
_cell.length_c   1.000
_cell.angle_alpha   90.00
_cell.angle_beta   90.00
_cell.angle_gamma   90.00
#
_symmetry.space_group_name_H-M   'P 1'
#
loop_
_entity.id
_entity.type
_entity.pdbx_description
1 polymer ?
#
loop_
_entity_poly.entity_id
_entity_poly.type
_entity_poly.pdbx_seq_one_letter_code
_entity_poly.pdbx_strand_id
1 'polypeptide(L)' 'MEQQNENNRLRILQLKMNKSEIAHLDIINRRLREYWDIICIQELHVTKSGHI' A
#
# COMPACT_ATOMS: atom_id res chain seq x y z
N MET A 1 -22.27 11.72 12.26
CA MET A 1 -21.91 10.63 13.19
C MET A 1 -20.72 9.93 12.59
N GLU A 2 -19.51 10.29 13.02
CA GLU A 2 -18.30 9.61 12.61
C GLU A 2 -18.19 8.32 13.43
N GLN A 3 -18.19 7.19 12.74
CA GLN A 3 -18.06 5.88 13.35
C GLN A 3 -16.64 5.78 13.90
N GLN A 4 -16.47 5.98 15.21
CA GLN A 4 -15.18 5.80 15.87
C GLN A 4 -14.81 4.32 15.78
N ASN A 5 -13.82 4.03 14.95
CA ASN A 5 -13.24 2.70 14.84
C ASN A 5 -12.54 2.41 16.19
N GLU A 6 -13.02 1.43 16.95
CA GLU A 6 -12.59 1.13 18.35
C GLU A 6 -11.11 0.73 18.49
N ASN A 7 -10.34 0.75 17.40
CA ASN A 7 -8.94 0.39 17.38
C ASN A 7 -8.07 1.66 17.42
N ASN A 8 -7.71 2.10 18.62
CA ASN A 8 -6.82 3.25 18.87
C ASN A 8 -5.35 3.04 18.41
N ARG A 9 -5.09 2.04 17.55
CA ARG A 9 -3.76 1.66 17.07
C ARG A 9 -3.63 2.06 15.61
N LEU A 10 -2.63 2.89 15.33
CA LEU A 10 -2.21 3.19 13.97
C LEU A 10 -1.55 1.95 13.34
N ARG A 11 -2.09 1.47 12.22
CA ARG A 11 -1.58 0.31 11.48
C ARG A 11 -0.79 0.80 10.26
N ILE A 12 0.51 0.50 10.27
CA ILE A 12 1.44 0.92 9.22
C ILE A 12 1.97 -0.33 8.51
N LEU A 13 1.85 -0.36 7.19
CA LEU A 13 2.49 -1.36 6.34
C LEU A 13 3.72 -0.75 5.67
N GLN A 14 4.86 -1.42 5.79
CA GLN A 14 6.06 -1.07 5.04
C GLN A 14 6.51 -2.25 4.17
N LEU A 15 6.71 -1.98 2.89
CA LEU A 15 7.05 -3.01 1.91
C LEU A 15 8.06 -2.50 0.88
N LYS A 16 8.89 -3.41 0.40
CA LYS A 16 9.88 -3.18 -0.66
C LYS A 16 9.49 -3.97 -1.90
N MET A 17 9.23 -3.27 -3.01
CA MET A 17 8.75 -3.87 -4.27
C MET A 17 9.87 -4.44 -5.15
N ASN A 18 11.14 -4.13 -4.88
CA ASN A 18 12.29 -4.59 -5.67
C ASN A 18 12.16 -4.31 -7.17
N LYS A 19 11.49 -3.21 -7.56
CA LYS A 19 11.16 -2.84 -8.94
C LYS A 19 10.40 -3.93 -9.71
N SER A 20 9.73 -4.85 -9.01
CA SER A 20 9.00 -5.96 -9.60
C SER A 20 7.61 -5.53 -10.04
N GLU A 21 7.32 -5.71 -11.33
CA GLU A 21 6.00 -5.47 -11.91
C GLU A 21 4.93 -6.36 -11.25
N ILE A 22 5.28 -7.62 -10.94
CA ILE A 22 4.36 -8.57 -10.30
C ILE A 22 3.98 -8.09 -8.90
N ALA A 23 4.97 -7.61 -8.12
CA ALA A 23 4.71 -7.07 -6.78
C ALA A 23 3.84 -5.80 -6.83
N HIS A 24 4.01 -4.99 -7.88
CA HIS A 24 3.20 -3.81 -8.13
C HIS A 24 1.74 -4.18 -8.37
N LEU A 25 1.48 -5.11 -9.31
CA LEU A 25 0.13 -5.57 -9.63
C LEU A 25 -0.54 -6.25 -8.42
N ASP A 26 0.19 -7.06 -7.66
CA ASP A 26 -0.33 -7.73 -6.46
C ASP A 26 -0.79 -6.71 -5.41
N ILE A 27 -0.06 -5.61 -5.22
CA ILE A 27 -0.39 -4.56 -4.25
C ILE A 27 -1.63 -3.76 -4.64
N ILE A 28 -1.78 -3.40 -5.92
CA ILE A 28 -2.98 -2.68 -6.42
C ILE A 28 -4.23 -3.52 -6.26
N ASN A 29 -4.13 -4.84 -6.46
CA ASN A 29 -5.28 -5.73 -6.38
C ASN A 29 -5.69 -6.10 -4.94
N ARG A 30 -4.92 -5.70 -3.93
CA ARG A 30 -5.25 -5.94 -2.51
C ARG A 30 -6.12 -4.84 -1.92
N ARG A 31 -7.03 -5.21 -1.03
CA ARG A 31 -7.89 -4.27 -0.26
C ARG A 31 -7.15 -3.62 0.91
N LEU A 32 -5.99 -3.01 0.65
CA LEU A 32 -5.07 -2.55 1.71
C LEU A 32 -5.68 -1.49 2.63
N ARG A 33 -6.61 -0.66 2.12
CA ARG A 33 -7.33 0.36 2.89
C ARG A 33 -8.20 -0.21 4.02
N GLU A 34 -8.66 -1.45 3.89
CA GLU A 34 -9.47 -2.09 4.94
C GLU A 34 -8.61 -2.45 6.18
N TYR A 35 -7.30 -2.62 5.99
CA TYR A 35 -6.39 -3.17 7.01
C TYR A 35 -5.31 -2.20 7.49
N TRP A 36 -4.96 -1.20 6.67
CA TRP A 36 -3.82 -0.32 6.92
C TRP A 36 -4.23 1.14 6.80
N ASP A 37 -3.73 1.94 7.73
CA ASP A 37 -3.99 3.38 7.77
C ASP A 37 -2.91 4.14 6.99
N ILE A 38 -1.67 3.64 7.01
CA ILE A 38 -0.52 4.18 6.25
C ILE A 38 0.20 3.03 5.54
N ILE A 39 0.57 3.24 4.27
CA ILE A 39 1.33 2.28 3.46
C ILE A 39 2.57 2.98 2.90
N CYS A 40 3.74 2.46 3.25
CA CYS A 40 5.03 2.94 2.77
C CYS A 40 5.62 1.94 1.78
N ILE A 41 5.84 2.38 0.53
CA ILE A 41 6.36 1.54 -0.55
C ILE A 41 7.75 2.05 -0.95
N GLN A 42 8.75 1.15 -0.97
CA GLN A 42 10.08 1.44 -1.47
C GLN A 42 10.41 0.61 -2.72
N GLU A 43 11.32 1.13 -3.56
CA GLU A 43 11.75 0.49 -4.80
C GLU A 43 10.58 0.09 -5.71
N LEU A 44 9.68 1.06 -5.95
CA LEU A 44 8.56 0.92 -6.86
C LEU A 44 9.03 0.42 -8.24
N HIS A 45 8.20 -0.43 -8.86
CA HIS A 45 8.27 -0.64 -10.30
C HIS A 45 7.79 0.65 -10.98
N VAL A 46 8.62 1.24 -11.83
CA VAL A 46 8.29 2.46 -12.60
C VAL A 46 8.20 2.07 -14.05
N THR A 47 7.02 2.26 -14.66
CA THR A 47 6.85 2.02 -16.10
C THR A 47 7.53 3.14 -16.89
N LYS A 48 7.95 2.86 -18.14
CA LYS A 48 8.69 3.81 -19.01
C LYS A 48 8.02 5.19 -19.17
N SER A 49 6.71 5.29 -18.93
CA SER A 49 5.94 6.54 -19.00
C SER A 49 5.91 7.32 -17.69
N GLY A 50 6.63 6.89 -16.65
CA GLY A 50 6.63 7.54 -15.34
C GLY A 50 5.34 7.34 -14.53
N HIS A 51 4.39 6.55 -15.04
CA HIS A 51 3.27 6.09 -14.25
C HIS A 51 3.80 5.10 -13.21
N ILE A 52 3.69 5.52 -11.95
CA ILE A 52 3.71 4.62 -10.79
C ILE A 52 2.47 3.76 -10.91
#